data_AF-A2BMK1-F1
#
_entry.id   AF-A2BMK1-F1
#
_cell.length_a   1.000
_cell.length_b   1.000
_cell.length_c   1.000
_cell.angle_alpha   90.00
_cell.angle_beta   90.00
_cell.angle_gamma   90.00
#
_symmetry.space_group_name_H-M   'P 1'
#
loop_
_entity.id
_entity.type
_entity.pdbx_description
1 polymer ?
#
loop_
_entity_poly.entity_id
_entity_poly.type
_entity_poly.pdbx_seq_one_letter_code
_entity_poly.pdbx_strand_id
1 'polypeptide(L)'
;MRRILLAYHRPGKPREEERVEQLAQTVAMLARGRLAVDTMVVDEVDEAAGERYDAIYLLMFTRGGHWLSVIEATGRTPKLIPLHLTAAILASRAAEAGARRLLLLGLRARRLEHLQLEDLGRLSLLLATWKLGMSYQLLEAIDSQPRMQEKWCRSDTLVAPLALLDGKLADHARALAKACGAAHAGPLLHHSAPTIAAWIAEDAAYPRV
;
A
#
# COMPACT_ATOMS: atom_id res chain seq x y z
N MET A 1 -27.06 5.08 6.40
CA MET A 1 -25.71 5.47 5.94
C MET A 1 -24.77 4.35 6.36
N ARG A 2 -23.97 3.79 5.44
CA ARG A 2 -23.02 2.73 5.79
C ARG A 2 -21.80 3.34 6.47
N ARG A 3 -21.18 2.65 7.40
CA ARG A 3 -20.00 3.13 8.13
C ARG A 3 -18.81 2.25 7.78
N ILE A 4 -17.72 2.82 7.29
CA ILE A 4 -16.51 2.06 6.95
C ILE A 4 -15.32 2.58 7.74
N LEU A 5 -14.35 1.68 7.98
CA LEU A 5 -13.08 2.02 8.61
C LEU A 5 -11.95 1.93 7.59
N LEU A 6 -11.12 2.97 7.51
CA LEU A 6 -9.84 2.98 6.82
C LEU A 6 -8.73 2.77 7.85
N ALA A 7 -8.24 1.54 7.97
CA ALA A 7 -7.12 1.20 8.85
C ALA A 7 -5.79 1.40 8.11
N TYR A 8 -4.82 2.08 8.70
CA TYR A 8 -3.54 2.39 8.07
C TYR A 8 -2.35 2.22 9.00
N HIS A 9 -1.17 1.95 8.45
CA HIS A 9 0.06 1.92 9.23
C HIS A 9 0.46 3.34 9.64
N ARG A 10 0.86 3.56 10.90
CA ARG A 10 1.27 4.86 11.40
C ARG A 10 2.37 5.45 10.49
N PRO A 11 2.15 6.63 9.90
CA PRO A 11 3.19 7.22 9.07
C PRO A 11 4.36 7.70 9.92
N GLY A 12 5.55 7.81 9.30
CA GLY A 12 6.71 8.38 9.96
C GLY A 12 6.70 9.90 10.04
N LYS A 13 5.70 10.56 9.43
CA LYS A 13 5.60 12.02 9.25
C LYS A 13 4.16 12.46 9.54
N PRO A 14 3.90 13.42 10.46
CA PRO A 14 2.53 13.84 10.81
C PRO A 14 1.66 14.29 9.63
N ARG A 15 2.25 14.96 8.64
CA ARG A 15 1.55 15.40 7.41
C ARG A 15 0.93 14.27 6.58
N GLU A 16 1.36 13.03 6.79
CA GLU A 16 0.79 11.89 6.10
C GLU A 16 -0.50 11.39 6.75
N GLU A 17 -0.75 11.69 8.03
CA GLU A 17 -2.05 11.44 8.67
C GLU A 17 -3.12 12.32 8.03
N GLU A 18 -2.81 13.61 7.81
CA GLU A 18 -3.68 14.54 7.07
C GLU A 18 -4.03 14.02 5.67
N ARG A 19 -3.12 13.27 5.02
CA ARG A 19 -3.34 12.68 3.70
C ARG A 19 -4.33 11.51 3.75
N VAL A 20 -4.34 10.75 4.84
CA VAL A 20 -5.35 9.71 5.08
C VAL A 20 -6.72 10.35 5.35
N GLU A 21 -6.77 11.44 6.12
CA GLU A 21 -8.01 12.20 6.32
C GLU A 21 -8.57 12.76 5.01
N GLN A 22 -7.71 13.32 4.16
CA GLN A 22 -8.08 13.77 2.81
C GLN A 22 -8.61 12.62 1.94
N LEU A 23 -8.00 11.43 2.04
CA LEU A 23 -8.49 10.22 1.37
C LEU A 23 -9.89 9.87 1.87
N ALA A 24 -10.12 9.86 3.19
CA ALA A 24 -11.42 9.56 3.79
C ALA A 24 -12.51 10.55 3.34
N GLN A 25 -12.21 11.84 3.35
CA GLN A 25 -13.10 12.90 2.84
C GLN A 25 -13.43 12.69 1.36
N THR A 26 -12.42 12.35 0.54
CA THR A 26 -12.61 12.08 -0.89
C THR A 26 -13.51 10.86 -1.11
N VAL A 27 -13.34 9.78 -0.33
CA VAL A 27 -14.21 8.60 -0.37
C VAL A 27 -15.66 8.98 -0.03
N ALA A 28 -15.87 9.71 1.06
CA ALA A 28 -17.21 10.15 1.48
C ALA A 28 -17.89 11.04 0.42
N MET A 29 -17.13 11.96 -0.18
CA MET A 29 -17.58 12.82 -1.26
C MET A 29 -17.98 12.02 -2.51
N LEU A 30 -17.13 11.11 -2.97
CA LEU A 30 -17.40 10.26 -4.15
C LEU A 30 -18.63 9.36 -3.92
N ALA A 31 -18.85 8.92 -2.69
CA ALA A 31 -20.02 8.15 -2.31
C ALA A 31 -21.31 8.98 -2.17
N ARG A 32 -21.26 10.30 -2.37
CA ARG A 32 -22.40 11.24 -2.32
C ARG A 32 -23.18 11.13 -1.00
N GLY A 33 -22.46 11.07 0.12
CA GLY A 33 -23.06 11.02 1.47
C GLY A 33 -23.65 9.68 1.88
N ARG A 34 -23.44 8.60 1.10
CA ARG A 34 -23.89 7.25 1.47
C ARG A 34 -23.01 6.56 2.51
N LEU A 35 -21.79 7.07 2.71
CA LEU A 35 -20.77 6.51 3.60
C LEU A 35 -20.39 7.51 4.69
N ALA A 36 -20.33 7.05 5.92
CA ALA A 36 -19.48 7.61 6.97
C ALA A 36 -18.14 6.87 6.94
N VAL A 37 -17.05 7.62 6.97
CA VAL A 37 -15.69 7.09 6.80
C VAL A 37 -14.87 7.49 8.01
N ASP A 38 -14.48 6.50 8.80
CA ASP A 38 -13.57 6.68 9.92
C ASP A 38 -12.17 6.23 9.51
N THR A 39 -11.15 6.77 10.15
CA THR A 39 -9.74 6.43 9.95
C THR A 39 -9.15 5.97 11.28
N MET A 40 -8.21 5.04 11.24
CA MET A 40 -7.54 4.56 12.46
C MET A 40 -6.17 4.00 12.14
N VAL A 41 -5.21 4.23 13.03
CA VAL A 41 -3.92 3.56 12.96
C VAL A 41 -4.12 2.08 13.27
N VAL A 42 -3.49 1.19 12.50
CA VAL A 42 -3.71 -0.25 12.63
C VAL A 42 -3.30 -0.82 13.99
N ASP A 43 -2.37 -0.17 14.68
CA ASP A 43 -1.96 -0.52 16.05
C ASP A 43 -3.03 -0.18 17.10
N GLU A 44 -4.02 0.64 16.73
CA GLU A 44 -5.14 1.07 17.58
C GLU A 44 -6.45 0.35 17.20
N VAL A 45 -6.41 -0.63 16.28
CA VAL A 45 -7.62 -1.29 15.78
C VAL A 45 -8.38 -2.08 16.84
N ASP A 46 -7.74 -2.41 17.97
CA ASP A 46 -8.40 -2.99 19.13
C ASP A 46 -9.43 -2.01 19.75
N GLU A 47 -9.26 -0.70 19.58
CA GLU A 47 -10.24 0.32 20.01
C GLU A 47 -11.50 0.31 19.15
N ALA A 48 -11.42 -0.21 17.93
CA ALA A 48 -12.58 -0.49 17.08
C ALA A 48 -13.31 -1.79 17.47
N ALA A 49 -12.84 -2.53 18.47
CA ALA A 49 -13.53 -3.73 18.94
C ALA A 49 -14.91 -3.39 19.52
N GLY A 50 -15.96 -4.00 18.96
CA GLY A 50 -17.36 -3.73 19.35
C GLY A 50 -18.03 -2.62 18.54
N GLU A 51 -17.27 -1.82 17.78
CA GLU A 51 -17.85 -0.87 16.83
C GLU A 51 -18.38 -1.58 15.58
N ARG A 52 -19.55 -1.14 15.10
CA ARG A 52 -20.23 -1.78 13.98
C ARG A 52 -19.87 -1.09 12.66
N TYR A 53 -18.79 -1.54 12.02
CA TYR A 53 -18.44 -1.16 10.65
C TYR A 53 -19.12 -2.08 9.62
N ASP A 54 -19.52 -1.55 8.48
CA ASP A 54 -19.97 -2.31 7.30
C ASP A 54 -18.81 -2.99 6.58
N ALA A 55 -17.65 -2.34 6.54
CA ALA A 55 -16.43 -2.85 5.92
C ALA A 55 -15.20 -2.22 6.56
N ILE A 56 -14.09 -2.96 6.56
CA ILE A 56 -12.78 -2.47 7.00
C ILE A 56 -11.85 -2.56 5.81
N TYR A 57 -11.24 -1.43 5.46
CA TYR A 57 -10.23 -1.34 4.42
C TYR A 57 -8.88 -1.17 5.09
N LEU A 58 -8.02 -2.18 5.00
CA LEU A 58 -6.64 -2.06 5.43
C LEU A 58 -5.85 -1.47 4.27
N LEU A 59 -5.35 -0.26 4.47
CA LEU A 59 -4.63 0.56 3.51
C LEU A 59 -3.19 0.04 3.27
N MET A 60 -3.10 -1.23 2.86
CA MET A 60 -1.90 -1.98 2.53
C MET A 60 -2.15 -2.85 1.28
N PHE A 61 -1.09 -3.29 0.61
CA PHE A 61 -1.16 -4.06 -0.64
C PHE A 61 -1.03 -5.56 -0.45
N THR A 62 -0.34 -5.99 0.61
CA THR A 62 -0.02 -7.39 0.89
C THR A 62 -0.57 -7.81 2.24
N ARG A 63 -0.92 -9.09 2.35
CA ARG A 63 -1.19 -9.75 3.62
C ARG A 63 0.08 -9.80 4.49
N GLY A 64 -0.11 -9.98 5.79
CA GLY A 64 0.97 -9.99 6.78
C GLY A 64 0.44 -9.82 8.21
N GLY A 65 1.32 -9.36 9.11
CA GLY A 65 0.99 -9.18 10.53
C GLY A 65 -0.19 -8.24 10.77
N HIS A 66 -0.19 -7.04 10.20
CA HIS A 66 -1.30 -6.09 10.38
C HIS A 66 -2.63 -6.61 9.84
N TRP A 67 -2.61 -7.32 8.71
CA TRP A 67 -3.82 -7.95 8.17
C TRP A 67 -4.40 -8.98 9.15
N LEU A 68 -3.53 -9.77 9.79
CA LEU A 68 -3.94 -10.72 10.83
C LEU A 68 -4.42 -10.01 12.10
N SER A 69 -3.72 -8.96 12.55
CA SER A 69 -4.10 -8.18 13.74
C SER A 69 -5.51 -7.60 13.62
N VAL A 70 -5.88 -7.07 12.45
CA VAL A 70 -7.25 -6.57 12.22
C VAL A 70 -8.29 -7.70 12.33
N ILE A 71 -7.98 -8.91 11.86
CA ILE A 71 -8.87 -10.07 11.99
C ILE A 71 -9.02 -10.49 13.45
N GLU A 72 -7.90 -10.53 14.18
CA GLU A 72 -7.87 -10.89 15.60
C GLU A 72 -8.67 -9.91 16.45
N ALA A 73 -8.52 -8.60 16.18
CA ALA A 73 -9.21 -7.53 16.89
C ALA A 73 -10.71 -7.46 16.59
N THR A 74 -11.09 -7.61 15.32
CA THR A 74 -12.46 -7.30 14.87
C THR A 74 -13.30 -8.53 14.52
N GLY A 75 -12.68 -9.71 14.39
CA GLY A 75 -13.31 -10.92 13.87
C GLY A 75 -13.64 -10.87 12.38
N ARG A 76 -13.14 -9.86 11.64
CA ARG A 76 -13.50 -9.62 10.24
C ARG A 76 -12.28 -9.55 9.35
N THR A 77 -12.41 -10.09 8.14
CA THR A 77 -11.36 -9.99 7.12
C THR A 77 -11.34 -8.58 6.51
N PRO A 78 -10.27 -7.78 6.69
CA PRO A 78 -10.19 -6.48 6.04
C PRO A 78 -9.92 -6.63 4.54
N LYS A 79 -10.44 -5.68 3.77
CA LYS A 79 -10.15 -5.56 2.34
C LYS A 79 -8.82 -4.80 2.15
N LEU A 80 -7.90 -5.41 1.40
CA LEU A 80 -6.64 -4.79 1.01
C LEU A 80 -6.79 -4.03 -0.30
N ILE A 81 -5.87 -3.10 -0.58
CA ILE A 81 -5.77 -2.47 -1.90
C ILE A 81 -5.53 -3.57 -2.94
N PRO A 82 -6.37 -3.71 -3.99
CA PRO A 82 -6.25 -4.83 -4.90
C PRO A 82 -4.90 -4.84 -5.63
N LEU A 83 -4.35 -6.04 -5.83
CA LEU A 83 -3.05 -6.18 -6.50
C LEU A 83 -3.08 -5.69 -7.95
N HIS A 84 -4.19 -5.84 -8.66
CA HIS A 84 -4.34 -5.31 -10.03
C HIS A 84 -4.30 -3.78 -10.04
N LEU A 85 -4.89 -3.13 -9.02
CA LEU A 85 -4.85 -1.69 -8.87
C LEU A 85 -3.42 -1.22 -8.55
N THR A 86 -2.77 -1.91 -7.62
CA THR A 86 -1.36 -1.68 -7.25
C THR A 86 -0.45 -1.83 -8.48
N ALA A 87 -0.64 -2.88 -9.27
CA ALA A 87 0.12 -3.14 -10.50
C ALA A 87 -0.08 -2.01 -11.53
N ALA A 88 -1.32 -1.58 -11.76
CA ALA A 88 -1.63 -0.50 -12.68
C ALA A 88 -0.98 0.83 -12.27
N ILE A 89 -1.02 1.16 -10.97
CA ILE A 89 -0.35 2.36 -10.41
C ILE A 89 1.15 2.28 -10.65
N LEU A 90 1.80 1.18 -10.28
CA LEU A 90 3.24 0.97 -10.47
C LEU A 90 3.63 1.00 -11.95
N ALA A 91 2.81 0.42 -12.84
CA ALA A 91 3.04 0.43 -14.27
C ALA A 91 2.96 1.84 -14.86
N SER A 92 1.99 2.65 -14.43
CA SER A 92 1.90 4.06 -14.82
C SER A 92 3.15 4.83 -14.38
N ARG A 93 3.59 4.65 -13.12
CA ARG A 93 4.81 5.29 -12.62
C ARG A 93 6.06 4.85 -13.37
N ALA A 94 6.17 3.57 -13.71
CA ALA A 94 7.28 3.05 -14.49
C ALA A 94 7.31 3.67 -15.89
N ALA A 95 6.16 3.78 -16.55
CA ALA A 95 6.04 4.41 -17.86
C ALA A 95 6.46 5.90 -17.83
N GLU A 96 6.00 6.66 -16.84
CA GLU A 96 6.41 8.07 -16.66
C GLU A 96 7.92 8.23 -16.43
N ALA A 97 8.54 7.27 -15.75
CA ALA A 97 9.98 7.25 -15.50
C ALA A 97 10.80 6.66 -16.67
N GLY A 98 10.17 6.17 -17.74
CA GLY A 98 10.86 5.42 -18.80
C GLY A 98 11.49 4.11 -18.33
N ALA A 99 11.04 3.58 -17.19
CA ALA A 99 11.59 2.39 -16.57
C ALA A 99 11.00 1.11 -17.18
N ARG A 100 11.83 0.07 -17.30
CA ARG A 100 11.43 -1.27 -17.75
C ARG A 100 11.41 -2.29 -16.62
N ARG A 101 11.93 -1.89 -15.46
CA ARG A 101 12.06 -2.75 -14.28
C ARG A 101 11.59 -2.01 -13.04
N LEU A 102 11.01 -2.76 -12.12
CA LEU A 102 10.62 -2.29 -10.79
C LEU A 102 11.49 -3.00 -9.74
N LEU A 103 12.01 -2.22 -8.80
CA LEU A 103 12.58 -2.73 -7.55
C LEU A 103 11.69 -2.29 -6.39
N LEU A 104 10.95 -3.23 -5.82
CA LEU A 104 10.09 -2.95 -4.67
C LEU A 104 10.87 -3.14 -3.37
N LEU A 105 10.90 -2.13 -2.52
CA LEU A 105 11.50 -2.21 -1.20
C LEU A 105 10.40 -2.33 -0.14
N GLY A 106 10.34 -3.47 0.55
CA GLY A 106 9.35 -3.75 1.58
C GLY A 106 9.97 -4.02 2.95
N LEU A 107 9.16 -3.99 4.00
CA LEU A 107 9.50 -4.60 5.29
C LEU A 107 9.00 -6.06 5.29
N ARG A 108 9.84 -6.99 5.72
CA ARG A 108 9.46 -8.40 5.87
C ARG A 108 8.39 -8.54 6.94
N ALA A 109 7.28 -9.19 6.57
CA ALA A 109 6.23 -9.49 7.53
C ALA A 109 6.73 -10.53 8.55
N ARG A 110 6.73 -10.17 9.84
CA ARG A 110 7.11 -11.11 10.93
C ARG A 110 6.12 -12.26 11.09
N ARG A 111 4.85 -12.01 10.77
CA ARG A 111 3.76 -12.98 10.79
C ARG A 111 3.21 -13.10 9.36
N LEU A 112 2.89 -14.33 8.96
CA LEU A 112 2.36 -14.63 7.63
C LEU A 112 3.28 -14.20 6.46
N GLU A 113 4.60 -14.33 6.61
CA GLU A 113 5.57 -14.02 5.53
C GLU A 113 5.22 -14.73 4.22
N HIS A 114 4.85 -16.00 4.29
CA HIS A 114 4.48 -16.78 3.11
C HIS A 114 3.32 -16.15 2.30
N LEU A 115 2.35 -15.50 2.95
CA LEU A 115 1.27 -14.80 2.26
C LEU A 115 1.75 -13.49 1.65
N GLN A 116 2.65 -12.76 2.32
CA GLN A 116 3.28 -11.57 1.74
C GLN A 116 4.05 -11.94 0.45
N LEU A 117 4.82 -13.03 0.49
CA LEU A 117 5.55 -13.55 -0.66
C LEU A 117 4.62 -14.02 -1.78
N GLU A 118 3.49 -14.66 -1.44
CA GLU A 118 2.47 -15.04 -2.41
C GLU A 118 1.87 -13.81 -3.12
N ASP A 119 1.54 -12.76 -2.36
CA ASP A 119 0.99 -11.51 -2.90
C ASP A 119 2.01 -10.80 -3.80
N LEU A 120 3.29 -10.78 -3.41
CA LEU A 120 4.38 -10.28 -4.26
C LEU A 120 4.54 -11.12 -5.53
N GLY A 121 4.42 -12.44 -5.46
CA GLY A 121 4.42 -13.32 -6.63
C GLY A 121 3.28 -13.00 -7.61
N ARG A 122 2.06 -12.84 -7.09
CA ARG A 122 0.88 -12.43 -7.89
C ARG A 122 1.06 -11.03 -8.50
N LEU A 123 1.62 -10.08 -7.74
CA LEU A 123 1.93 -8.73 -8.22
C LEU A 123 2.96 -8.78 -9.37
N SER A 124 3.98 -9.62 -9.27
CA SER A 124 4.97 -9.84 -10.33
C SER A 124 4.33 -10.34 -11.62
N LEU A 125 3.42 -11.32 -11.54
CA LEU A 125 2.69 -11.87 -12.69
C LEU A 125 1.82 -10.81 -13.36
N LEU A 126 1.13 -9.99 -12.56
CA LEU A 126 0.36 -8.86 -13.07
C LEU A 126 1.26 -7.89 -13.82
N LEU A 127 2.34 -7.42 -13.20
CA LEU A 127 3.31 -6.48 -13.81
C LEU A 127 3.92 -6.99 -15.11
N ALA A 128 4.13 -8.31 -15.25
CA ALA A 128 4.61 -8.92 -16.48
C ALA A 128 3.66 -8.71 -17.67
N THR A 129 2.35 -8.53 -17.45
CA THR A 129 1.38 -8.21 -18.52
C THR A 129 1.64 -6.83 -19.14
N TRP A 130 2.27 -5.91 -18.40
CA TRP A 130 2.76 -4.62 -18.89
C TRP A 130 4.22 -4.68 -19.39
N LYS A 131 4.79 -5.89 -19.54
CA LYS A 131 6.20 -6.11 -19.90
C LYS A 131 7.18 -5.49 -18.89
N LEU A 132 6.77 -5.35 -17.62
CA LEU A 132 7.61 -4.85 -16.55
C LEU A 132 8.19 -6.00 -15.74
N GLY A 133 9.52 -6.07 -15.68
CA GLY A 133 10.21 -7.00 -14.79
C GLY A 133 10.15 -6.48 -13.36
N MET A 134 9.78 -7.33 -12.40
CA MET A 134 9.77 -6.97 -10.98
C MET A 134 10.86 -7.73 -10.20
N SER A 135 11.52 -7.04 -9.30
CA SER A 135 12.32 -7.61 -8.22
C SER A 135 11.91 -6.96 -6.91
N TYR A 136 12.11 -7.64 -5.79
CA TYR A 136 11.81 -7.07 -4.48
C TYR A 136 12.92 -7.36 -3.48
N GLN A 137 13.07 -6.46 -2.53
CA GLN A 137 13.93 -6.60 -1.36
C GLN A 137 13.09 -6.37 -0.11
N LEU A 138 13.08 -7.34 0.80
CA LEU A 138 12.42 -7.23 2.09
C LEU A 138 13.47 -7.01 3.17
N LEU A 139 13.31 -5.93 3.94
CA LEU A 139 14.15 -5.61 5.10
C LEU A 139 13.68 -6.40 6.33
N GLU A 140 14.61 -6.93 7.13
CA GLU A 140 14.27 -7.62 8.40
C GLU A 140 13.76 -6.64 9.47
N ALA A 141 14.29 -5.42 9.48
CA ALA A 141 13.89 -4.35 10.36
C ALA A 141 13.94 -3.00 9.63
N ILE A 142 13.13 -2.05 10.08
CA ILE A 142 13.01 -0.74 9.42
C ILE A 142 14.32 0.05 9.42
N ASP A 143 15.17 -0.16 10.42
CA ASP A 143 16.48 0.49 10.53
C ASP A 143 17.61 -0.30 9.84
N SER A 144 17.27 -1.42 9.18
CA SER A 144 18.25 -2.20 8.41
C SER A 144 18.61 -1.48 7.12
N GLN A 145 19.90 -1.43 6.78
CA GLN A 145 20.31 -0.92 5.48
C GLN A 145 19.94 -1.92 4.37
N PRO A 146 19.33 -1.45 3.25
CA PRO A 146 19.14 -2.29 2.09
C PRO A 146 20.50 -2.75 1.57
N ARG A 147 20.71 -4.07 1.52
CA ARG A 147 21.88 -4.64 0.84
C ARG A 147 21.73 -4.41 -0.66
N MET A 148 22.52 -3.51 -1.22
CA MET A 148 22.54 -3.29 -2.65
C MET A 148 23.19 -4.50 -3.33
N GLN A 149 22.49 -5.09 -4.29
CA GLN A 149 23.09 -6.02 -5.24
C GLN A 149 23.09 -5.32 -6.59
N GLU A 150 24.26 -5.16 -7.22
CA GLU A 150 24.41 -4.45 -8.51
C GLU A 150 23.43 -4.94 -9.59
N LYS A 151 23.06 -6.23 -9.54
CA LYS A 151 22.09 -6.84 -10.46
C LYS A 151 20.64 -6.35 -10.31
N TRP A 152 20.27 -5.71 -9.21
CA TRP A 152 18.88 -5.32 -8.92
C TRP A 152 18.53 -3.90 -9.39
N CYS A 153 19.53 -3.07 -9.67
CA CYS A 153 19.35 -1.64 -9.78
C CYS A 153 20.17 -1.12 -10.96
N ARG A 154 19.47 -0.76 -12.04
CA ARG A 154 20.05 -0.22 -13.28
C ARG A 154 19.41 1.13 -13.59
N SER A 155 19.93 1.85 -14.57
CA SER A 155 19.36 3.14 -15.01
C SER A 155 17.92 3.01 -15.55
N ASP A 156 17.48 1.83 -15.98
CA ASP A 156 16.11 1.54 -16.42
C ASP A 156 15.21 0.99 -15.29
N THR A 157 15.64 1.06 -14.03
CA THR A 157 14.89 0.65 -12.85
C THR A 157 14.14 1.82 -12.24
N LEU A 158 12.88 1.60 -11.86
CA LEU A 158 12.14 2.43 -10.92
C LEU A 158 12.13 1.75 -9.55
N VAL A 159 12.68 2.42 -8.54
CA VAL A 159 12.64 1.94 -7.16
C VAL A 159 11.39 2.50 -6.48
N ALA A 160 10.59 1.62 -5.87
CA ALA A 160 9.37 2.02 -5.18
C ALA A 160 9.31 1.38 -3.79
N PRO A 161 8.94 2.14 -2.74
CA PRO A 161 8.62 1.54 -1.45
C PRO A 161 7.30 0.77 -1.56
N LEU A 162 7.23 -0.41 -0.95
CA LEU A 162 5.98 -1.12 -0.69
C LEU A 162 5.28 -0.48 0.53
N ALA A 163 5.03 0.83 0.44
CA ALA A 163 4.39 1.64 1.46
C ALA A 163 3.36 2.56 0.81
N LEU A 164 2.24 2.73 1.50
CA LEU A 164 1.21 3.65 1.06
C LEU A 164 1.56 5.11 1.39
N LEU A 165 2.14 5.33 2.57
CA LEU A 165 2.47 6.64 3.13
C LEU A 165 3.99 6.86 3.20
N ASP A 166 4.39 8.13 3.30
CA ASP A 166 5.78 8.53 3.48
C ASP A 166 6.32 8.16 4.89
N GLY A 167 7.60 7.83 4.96
CA GLY A 167 8.27 7.38 6.17
C GLY A 167 9.62 6.73 5.89
N LYS A 168 10.20 6.07 6.91
CA LYS A 168 11.54 5.48 6.82
C LYS A 168 11.73 4.55 5.61
N LEU A 169 10.73 3.73 5.28
CA LEU A 169 10.83 2.82 4.13
C LEU A 169 10.90 3.56 2.79
N ALA A 170 10.17 4.67 2.65
CA ALA A 170 10.25 5.55 1.48
C ALA A 170 11.59 6.30 1.42
N ASP A 171 12.13 6.71 2.57
CA ASP A 171 13.46 7.32 2.64
C ASP A 171 14.56 6.31 2.24
N HIS A 172 14.45 5.04 2.65
CA HIS A 172 15.34 3.97 2.21
C HIS A 172 15.23 3.69 0.71
N ALA A 173 14.01 3.65 0.16
CA ALA A 173 13.78 3.47 -1.27
C ALA A 173 14.40 4.62 -2.08
N ARG A 174 14.26 5.86 -1.59
CA ARG A 174 14.88 7.06 -2.20
C ARG A 174 16.40 7.01 -2.15
N ALA A 175 16.98 6.63 -1.01
CA ALA A 175 18.42 6.50 -0.86
C ALA A 175 18.97 5.41 -1.80
N LEU A 176 18.29 4.28 -1.91
CA LEU A 176 18.63 3.20 -2.83
C LEU A 176 18.56 3.67 -4.28
N ALA A 177 17.47 4.33 -4.69
CA ALA A 177 17.32 4.88 -6.03
C ALA A 177 18.48 5.83 -6.39
N LYS A 178 18.81 6.76 -5.48
CA LYS A 178 19.91 7.70 -5.67
C LYS A 178 21.26 6.99 -5.82
N ALA A 179 21.54 6.01 -4.96
CA ALA A 179 22.80 5.29 -4.99
C ALA A 179 22.99 4.46 -6.27
N CYS A 180 21.89 4.06 -6.93
CA CYS A 180 21.93 3.35 -8.22
C CYS A 180 21.81 4.25 -9.46
N GLY A 181 21.60 5.57 -9.31
CA GLY A 181 21.22 6.43 -10.44
C GLY A 181 19.86 6.07 -11.08
N ALA A 182 18.96 5.49 -10.29
CA ALA A 182 17.62 5.06 -10.71
C ALA A 182 16.54 6.08 -10.33
N ALA A 183 15.38 6.00 -10.99
CA ALA A 183 14.22 6.80 -10.61
C ALA A 183 13.57 6.29 -9.32
N HIS A 184 12.88 7.18 -8.59
CA HIS A 184 12.15 6.84 -7.38
C HIS A 184 10.67 7.17 -7.52
N ALA A 185 9.81 6.20 -7.20
CA ALA A 185 8.36 6.33 -7.37
C ALA A 185 7.65 7.09 -6.24
N GLY A 186 8.26 7.24 -5.06
CA GLY A 186 7.55 7.74 -3.89
C GLY A 186 6.55 6.73 -3.30
N PRO A 187 5.92 7.06 -2.15
CA PRO A 187 4.80 6.30 -1.60
C PRO A 187 3.58 6.33 -2.54
N LEU A 188 2.81 5.23 -2.58
CA LEU A 188 1.74 5.10 -3.57
C LEU A 188 0.64 6.17 -3.41
N LEU A 189 0.27 6.55 -2.18
CA LEU A 189 -0.83 7.49 -1.95
C LEU A 189 -0.55 8.88 -2.53
N HIS A 190 0.72 9.24 -2.73
CA HIS A 190 1.10 10.54 -3.30
C HIS A 190 0.69 10.65 -4.77
N HIS A 191 0.47 9.52 -5.45
CA HIS A 191 0.19 9.47 -6.88
C HIS A 191 -1.16 8.81 -7.20
N SER A 192 -1.73 8.04 -6.26
CA SER A 192 -2.91 7.23 -6.52
C SER A 192 -4.06 7.44 -5.54
N ALA A 193 -4.04 8.50 -4.73
CA ALA A 193 -5.14 8.80 -3.81
C ALA A 193 -6.53 8.85 -4.50
N PRO A 194 -6.71 9.52 -5.66
CA PRO A 194 -8.02 9.52 -6.34
C PRO A 194 -8.46 8.12 -6.77
N THR A 195 -7.53 7.30 -7.27
CA THR A 195 -7.82 5.94 -7.74
C THR A 195 -8.19 5.01 -6.58
N ILE A 196 -7.46 5.09 -5.47
CA ILE A 196 -7.76 4.34 -4.25
C ILE A 196 -9.11 4.79 -3.67
N ALA A 197 -9.37 6.10 -3.63
CA ALA A 197 -10.63 6.64 -3.14
C ALA A 197 -11.83 6.15 -3.96
N ALA A 198 -11.70 6.16 -5.29
CA ALA A 198 -12.73 5.69 -6.20
C ALA A 198 -13.04 4.20 -5.99
N TRP A 199 -11.99 3.37 -5.87
CA TRP A 199 -12.16 1.94 -5.58
C TRP A 199 -12.91 1.71 -4.26
N ILE A 200 -12.49 2.36 -3.18
CA ILE A 200 -13.15 2.22 -1.87
C ILE A 200 -14.60 2.70 -1.94
N ALA A 201 -14.84 3.86 -2.55
CA ALA A 201 -16.19 4.43 -2.66
C ALA A 201 -17.11 3.52 -3.48
N GLU A 202 -16.65 2.96 -4.60
CA GLU A 202 -17.43 2.03 -5.42
C GLU A 202 -17.74 0.74 -4.66
N ASP A 203 -16.72 0.09 -4.09
CA ASP A 203 -16.87 -1.17 -3.36
C ASP A 203 -17.72 -1.03 -2.08
N ALA A 204 -17.59 0.09 -1.37
CA ALA A 204 -18.36 0.37 -0.16
C ALA A 204 -19.78 0.86 -0.45
N ALA A 205 -20.01 1.65 -1.50
CA ALA A 205 -21.35 2.15 -1.79
C ALA A 205 -22.21 1.13 -2.56
N TYR A 206 -21.57 0.23 -3.32
CA TYR A 206 -22.24 -0.72 -4.21
C TYR A 206 -21.64 -2.13 -4.07
N PRO A 207 -21.83 -2.79 -2.91
CA PRO A 207 -21.31 -4.13 -2.69
C PRO A 207 -21.96 -5.08 -3.72
N ARG A 208 -21.14 -5.77 -4.51
CA ARG A 208 -21.64 -6.82 -5.41
C ARG A 208 -22.15 -7.98 -4.54
N VAL A 209 -23.39 -8.40 -4.80
CA VAL A 209 -24.08 -9.53 -4.14
C VAL A 209 -23.43 -10.84 -4.55
#